data_AF-K9TXH3-F1
#
_entry.id   AF-K9TXH3-F1
#
_cell.length_a   1.000
_cell.length_b   1.000
_cell.length_c   1.000
_cell.angle_alpha   90.00
_cell.angle_beta   90.00
_cell.angle_gamma   90.00
#
_symmetry.space_group_name_H-M   'P 1'
#
loop_
_entity.id
_entity.type
_entity.pdbx_description
1 polymer ?
#
loop_
_entity_poly.entity_id
_entity_poly.type
_entity_poly.pdbx_seq_one_letter_code
_entity_poly.pdbx_strand_id
1 'polypeptide(L)'
;MLTKTKKRSEQREVRRGDRISMSYETRDFEVIVIDPDGLGKGKPSVGLGFRMAEKYMGINEPNLSRWLVDEGDTLRGLQLLKLPSGNAFEVIRISGTDGQDYVVVEASNWMDIATDLLVHPGRLGKATKEKLAQFVRWFAVKGFYAEAYANLKGTYNKSDDRALTEWLQARVAGISARKKYTDTLQKAGAKPTDYGKWTDIVYYGLFGFPASRIKQQWDVVSGVDLVARNHIPKSMHLKAIAECEGLVSMLYYPGRDLWDTHQQAIDVILHRYGG
;
A
#
# COMPACT_ATOMS: atom_id res chain seq x y z
N MET A 1 -32.75 -12.65 -38.33
CA MET A 1 -32.78 -12.37 -36.87
C MET A 1 -31.73 -13.24 -36.19
N LEU A 2 -30.55 -12.68 -35.92
CA LEU A 2 -29.46 -13.39 -35.26
C LEU A 2 -29.53 -13.12 -33.75
N THR A 3 -29.93 -14.14 -33.00
CA THR A 3 -29.89 -14.19 -31.53
C THR A 3 -28.45 -14.07 -31.04
N LYS A 4 -28.11 -12.93 -30.44
CA LYS A 4 -26.87 -12.76 -29.68
C LYS A 4 -27.03 -13.45 -28.32
N THR A 5 -26.55 -14.68 -28.22
CA THR A 5 -26.42 -15.37 -26.94
C THR A 5 -25.28 -14.73 -26.16
N LYS A 6 -25.63 -13.99 -25.09
CA LYS A 6 -24.71 -13.43 -24.11
C LYS A 6 -24.00 -14.62 -23.41
N LYS A 7 -22.71 -14.81 -23.70
CA LYS A 7 -21.87 -15.81 -23.03
C LYS A 7 -21.75 -15.41 -21.55
N ARG A 8 -22.56 -16.03 -20.69
CA ARG A 8 -22.38 -16.02 -19.23
C ARG A 8 -21.00 -16.62 -18.99
N SER A 9 -20.06 -15.86 -18.45
CA SER A 9 -18.77 -16.40 -18.01
C SER A 9 -19.06 -17.46 -16.94
N GLU A 10 -18.87 -18.74 -17.27
CA GLU A 10 -18.84 -19.81 -16.28
C GLU A 10 -17.79 -19.43 -15.23
N GLN A 11 -18.24 -19.19 -14.00
CA GLN A 11 -17.33 -19.03 -12.88
C GLN A 11 -16.67 -20.38 -12.65
N ARG A 12 -15.40 -20.51 -13.06
CA ARG A 12 -14.56 -21.67 -12.75
C ARG A 12 -14.58 -21.88 -11.23
N GLU A 13 -14.86 -23.12 -10.83
CA GLU A 13 -14.78 -23.55 -9.43
C GLU A 13 -13.35 -23.36 -8.91
N VAL A 14 -13.23 -22.73 -7.74
CA VAL A 14 -11.94 -22.45 -7.09
C VAL A 14 -11.40 -23.74 -6.48
N ARG A 15 -10.13 -24.08 -6.74
CA ARG A 15 -9.49 -25.32 -6.29
C ARG A 15 -8.24 -25.03 -5.47
N ARG A 16 -7.87 -25.95 -4.58
CA ARG A 16 -6.58 -25.92 -3.89
C ARG A 16 -5.45 -25.84 -4.93
N GLY A 17 -4.46 -24.99 -4.67
CA GLY A 17 -3.35 -24.75 -5.61
C GLY A 17 -3.71 -23.83 -6.79
N ASP A 18 -4.94 -23.30 -6.88
CA ASP A 18 -5.20 -22.20 -7.80
C ASP A 18 -4.41 -20.96 -7.38
N ARG A 19 -3.71 -20.36 -8.34
CA ARG A 19 -2.98 -19.11 -8.17
C ARG A 19 -3.85 -17.94 -8.59
N ILE A 20 -3.98 -16.97 -7.71
CA ILE A 20 -4.78 -15.77 -7.93
C ILE A 20 -3.85 -14.56 -7.81
N SER A 21 -3.80 -13.75 -8.86
CA SER A 21 -3.18 -12.44 -8.79
C SER A 21 -4.22 -11.43 -8.32
N MET A 22 -3.90 -10.70 -7.27
CA MET A 22 -4.76 -9.65 -6.75
C MET A 22 -3.95 -8.43 -6.38
N SER A 23 -4.52 -7.25 -6.63
CA SER A 23 -3.95 -6.00 -6.17
C SER A 23 -4.58 -5.62 -4.84
N TYR A 24 -3.75 -5.36 -3.84
CA TYR A 24 -4.12 -4.81 -2.55
C TYR A 24 -3.41 -3.48 -2.37
N GLU A 25 -4.17 -2.38 -2.45
CA GLU A 25 -3.62 -1.02 -2.55
C GLU A 25 -2.65 -0.86 -3.75
N THR A 26 -1.37 -0.57 -3.50
CA THR A 26 -0.30 -0.46 -4.51
C THR A 26 0.48 -1.75 -4.72
N ARG A 27 -0.02 -2.88 -4.22
CA ARG A 27 0.75 -4.12 -4.15
C ARG A 27 0.04 -5.23 -4.86
N ASP A 28 0.75 -5.83 -5.79
CA ASP A 28 0.31 -7.04 -6.44
C ASP A 28 0.79 -8.24 -5.63
N PHE A 29 -0.18 -8.93 -5.07
CA PHE A 29 0.01 -10.19 -4.38
C PHE A 29 -0.30 -11.34 -5.33
N GLU A 30 0.51 -12.37 -5.20
CA GLU A 30 0.20 -13.69 -5.74
C GLU A 30 -0.20 -14.55 -4.55
N VAL A 31 -1.47 -14.93 -4.51
CA VAL A 31 -2.01 -15.78 -3.47
C VAL A 31 -2.23 -17.18 -4.04
N ILE A 32 -1.97 -18.20 -3.23
CA ILE A 32 -2.30 -19.59 -3.54
C ILE A 32 -3.48 -20.01 -2.67
N VAL A 33 -4.50 -20.63 -3.26
CA VAL A 33 -5.61 -21.23 -2.51
C VAL A 33 -5.11 -22.42 -1.70
N ILE A 34 -5.22 -22.34 -0.37
CA ILE A 34 -4.85 -23.42 0.56
C ILE A 34 -6.00 -24.41 0.67
N ASP A 35 -7.19 -23.90 0.96
CA ASP A 35 -8.42 -24.66 1.08
C ASP A 35 -9.57 -23.86 0.44
N PRO A 36 -10.24 -24.37 -0.62
CA PRO A 36 -11.38 -23.72 -1.25
C PRO A 36 -12.54 -23.36 -0.31
N ASP A 37 -12.67 -24.08 0.80
CA ASP A 37 -13.74 -23.93 1.79
C ASP A 37 -13.21 -23.58 3.20
N GLY A 38 -11.94 -23.13 3.31
CA GLY A 38 -11.27 -22.92 4.60
C GLY A 38 -11.94 -21.90 5.53
N LEU A 39 -12.72 -20.96 4.98
CA LEU A 39 -13.51 -19.97 5.74
C LEU A 39 -15.02 -20.26 5.68
N GLY A 40 -15.39 -21.48 5.29
CA GLY A 40 -16.76 -21.93 5.01
C GLY A 40 -17.01 -22.16 3.52
N LYS A 41 -18.15 -22.76 3.19
CA LYS A 41 -18.49 -23.17 1.82
C LYS A 41 -18.35 -22.02 0.80
N GLY A 42 -17.51 -22.23 -0.21
CA GLY A 42 -17.17 -21.28 -1.27
C GLY A 42 -16.32 -20.09 -0.82
N LYS A 43 -15.70 -20.16 0.37
CA LYS A 43 -14.88 -19.08 0.95
C LYS A 43 -13.46 -19.61 1.16
N PRO A 44 -12.58 -19.44 0.17
CA PRO A 44 -11.26 -20.02 0.21
C PRO A 44 -10.38 -19.36 1.28
N SER A 45 -9.60 -20.17 2.00
CA SER A 45 -8.40 -19.70 2.69
C SER A 45 -7.24 -19.64 1.69
N VAL A 46 -6.36 -18.66 1.87
CA VAL A 46 -5.28 -18.36 0.93
C VAL A 46 -3.97 -18.12 1.65
N GLY A 47 -2.87 -18.48 1.00
CA GLY A 47 -1.51 -18.31 1.50
C GLY A 47 -0.68 -17.40 0.63
N LEU A 48 0.36 -16.82 1.24
CA LEU A 48 1.42 -16.10 0.55
C LEU A 48 2.73 -16.88 0.66
N GLY A 49 3.48 -16.90 -0.44
CA GLY A 49 4.82 -17.49 -0.45
C GLY A 49 5.90 -16.56 0.07
N PHE A 50 7.09 -17.10 0.35
CA PHE A 50 8.23 -16.37 0.92
C PHE A 50 8.67 -15.16 0.07
N ARG A 51 8.53 -15.24 -1.26
CA ARG A 51 8.80 -14.12 -2.17
C ARG A 51 7.92 -12.90 -1.87
N MET A 52 6.67 -13.09 -1.46
CA MET A 52 5.78 -11.99 -1.10
C MET A 52 6.19 -11.34 0.24
N ALA A 53 6.62 -12.17 1.20
CA ALA A 53 7.18 -11.68 2.46
C ALA A 53 8.47 -10.87 2.24
N GLU A 54 9.39 -11.33 1.40
CA GLU A 54 10.59 -10.57 1.06
C GLU A 54 10.26 -9.23 0.38
N LYS A 55 9.38 -9.26 -0.63
CA LYS A 55 8.99 -8.08 -1.39
C LYS A 55 8.35 -7.01 -0.50
N TYR A 56 7.39 -7.41 0.35
CA TYR A 56 6.52 -6.46 1.06
C TYR A 56 6.79 -6.30 2.55
N MET A 57 7.32 -7.32 3.22
CA MET A 57 7.71 -7.26 4.63
C MET A 57 9.21 -7.03 4.80
N GLY A 58 10.02 -7.26 3.77
CA GLY A 58 11.48 -7.08 3.84
C GLY A 58 12.21 -8.17 4.63
N ILE A 59 11.56 -9.31 4.86
CA ILE A 59 12.19 -10.49 5.46
C ILE A 59 12.90 -11.23 4.34
N ASN A 60 14.23 -11.17 4.31
CA ASN A 60 15.01 -11.82 3.27
C ASN A 60 14.99 -13.35 3.42
N GLU A 61 15.28 -14.04 2.31
CA GLU A 61 15.32 -15.50 2.24
C GLU A 61 16.24 -16.12 3.32
N PRO A 62 17.45 -15.60 3.62
CA PRO A 62 18.30 -16.19 4.64
C PRO A 62 17.67 -16.20 6.05
N ASN A 63 16.88 -15.18 6.39
CA ASN A 63 16.16 -15.17 7.66
C ASN A 63 15.03 -16.20 7.65
N LEU A 64 14.24 -16.28 6.57
CA LEU A 64 13.15 -17.24 6.43
C LEU A 64 13.65 -18.68 6.47
N SER A 65 14.70 -18.99 5.71
CA SER A 65 15.28 -20.33 5.64
C SER A 65 15.93 -20.74 6.97
N ARG A 66 16.53 -19.81 7.72
CA ARG A 66 17.04 -20.10 9.08
C ARG A 66 15.93 -20.39 10.08
N TRP A 67 14.75 -19.79 9.91
CA TRP A 67 13.60 -20.00 10.78
C TRP A 67 12.77 -21.23 10.39
N LEU A 68 12.99 -21.77 9.19
CA LEU A 68 12.34 -22.97 8.72
C LEU A 68 12.91 -24.18 9.46
N VAL A 69 12.05 -24.89 10.19
CA VAL A 69 12.41 -26.11 10.91
C VAL A 69 11.45 -27.22 10.52
N ASP A 70 11.99 -28.42 10.37
CA ASP A 70 11.19 -29.62 10.19
C ASP A 70 10.98 -30.23 11.59
N GLU A 71 9.72 -30.28 12.06
CA GLU A 71 9.39 -30.96 13.32
C GLU A 71 8.76 -32.33 13.05
N GLY A 72 9.45 -33.39 13.51
CA GLY A 72 8.90 -34.75 13.58
C GLY A 72 9.71 -35.81 12.84
N ASP A 73 9.97 -36.91 13.55
CA ASP A 73 10.49 -38.15 12.99
C ASP A 73 9.35 -38.92 12.31
N THR A 74 9.43 -39.11 10.99
CA THR A 74 8.59 -39.94 10.10
C THR A 74 7.04 -39.76 10.05
N LEU A 75 6.52 -39.71 8.81
CA LEU A 75 5.11 -39.87 8.34
C LEU A 75 4.20 -38.65 8.09
N ARG A 76 4.43 -37.45 8.64
CA ARG A 76 3.60 -36.25 8.30
C ARG A 76 4.33 -34.99 7.83
N GLY A 77 5.66 -34.94 7.90
CA GLY A 77 6.48 -33.88 7.29
C GLY A 77 5.99 -32.46 7.59
N LEU A 78 5.71 -32.16 8.87
CA LEU A 78 5.23 -30.86 9.28
C LEU A 78 6.39 -29.87 9.26
N GLN A 79 6.29 -28.85 8.40
CA GLN A 79 7.28 -27.80 8.29
C GLN A 79 6.77 -26.55 9.02
N LEU A 80 7.62 -25.97 9.86
CA LEU A 80 7.27 -24.82 10.70
C LEU A 80 8.22 -23.65 10.45
N LEU A 81 7.70 -22.43 10.55
CA LEU A 81 8.47 -21.20 10.59
C LEU A 81 8.59 -20.73 12.04
N LYS A 82 9.73 -20.98 12.68
CA LYS A 82 10.01 -20.66 14.09
C LYS A 82 10.71 -19.30 14.23
N LEU A 83 9.98 -18.33 14.76
CA LEU A 83 10.42 -16.94 14.90
C LEU A 83 11.38 -16.75 16.09
N PRO A 84 12.09 -15.61 16.17
CA PRO A 84 12.97 -15.28 17.29
C PRO A 84 12.30 -15.25 18.66
N SER A 85 10.98 -15.00 18.72
CA SER A 85 10.17 -15.07 19.95
C SER A 85 10.00 -16.50 20.48
N GLY A 86 10.23 -17.51 19.63
CA GLY A 86 9.92 -18.92 19.90
C GLY A 86 8.57 -19.37 19.32
N ASN A 87 7.71 -18.43 18.88
CA ASN A 87 6.46 -18.75 18.20
C ASN A 87 6.74 -19.48 16.88
N ALA A 88 5.89 -20.46 16.56
CA ALA A 88 6.01 -21.28 15.36
C ALA A 88 4.71 -21.23 14.55
N PHE A 89 4.84 -21.12 13.23
CA PHE A 89 3.72 -21.04 12.29
C PHE A 89 3.81 -22.17 11.27
N GLU A 90 2.67 -22.77 10.94
CA GLU A 90 2.63 -23.84 9.94
C GLU A 90 3.03 -23.33 8.56
N VAL A 91 3.88 -24.09 7.89
CA VAL A 91 4.30 -23.89 6.50
C VAL A 91 3.72 -25.02 5.66
N ILE A 92 2.92 -24.64 4.67
CA ILE A 92 2.16 -25.58 3.85
C ILE A 92 2.86 -25.71 2.50
N ARG A 93 3.13 -26.95 2.11
CA ARG A 93 3.55 -27.27 0.73
C ARG A 93 2.32 -27.57 -0.12
N ILE A 94 2.22 -26.91 -1.27
CA ILE A 94 1.09 -27.02 -2.18
C ILE A 94 1.59 -27.18 -3.61
N SER A 95 1.15 -28.25 -4.28
CA SER A 95 1.30 -28.35 -5.73
C SER A 95 0.26 -27.47 -6.40
N GLY A 96 0.73 -26.47 -7.13
CA GLY A 96 -0.08 -25.53 -7.89
C GLY A 96 -0.72 -26.19 -9.10
N THR A 97 -1.83 -25.60 -9.55
CA THR A 97 -2.51 -26.05 -10.78
C THR A 97 -1.74 -25.73 -12.06
N ASP A 98 -0.65 -24.96 -11.95
CA ASP A 98 0.34 -24.71 -12.98
C ASP A 98 1.50 -25.72 -12.99
N GLY A 99 1.44 -26.75 -12.13
CA GLY A 99 2.44 -27.81 -12.03
C GLY A 99 3.70 -27.43 -11.25
N GLN A 100 3.71 -26.28 -10.57
CA GLN A 100 4.81 -25.85 -9.70
C GLN A 100 4.49 -26.15 -8.23
N ASP A 101 5.50 -26.47 -7.43
CA ASP A 101 5.35 -26.61 -5.98
C ASP A 101 5.60 -25.28 -5.27
N TYR A 102 4.72 -24.96 -4.33
CA TYR A 102 4.74 -23.73 -3.55
C TYR A 102 4.91 -24.03 -2.07
N VAL A 103 5.72 -23.20 -1.41
CA VAL A 103 5.84 -23.14 0.05
C VAL A 103 5.12 -21.87 0.50
N VAL A 104 4.01 -22.03 1.21
CA VAL A 104 3.13 -20.94 1.61
C VAL A 104 2.84 -20.96 3.09
N VAL A 105 2.61 -19.78 3.65
CA VAL A 105 2.03 -19.59 4.97
C VAL A 105 0.69 -18.88 4.77
N GLU A 106 -0.33 -19.23 5.55
CA GLU A 106 -1.65 -18.61 5.47
C GLU A 106 -1.55 -17.08 5.63
N ALA A 107 -2.37 -16.34 4.89
CA ALA A 107 -2.32 -14.88 4.88
C ALA A 107 -2.54 -14.26 6.28
N SER A 108 -3.39 -14.87 7.12
CA SER A 108 -3.57 -14.49 8.53
C SER A 108 -2.29 -14.66 9.34
N ASN A 109 -1.66 -15.83 9.24
CA ASN A 109 -0.40 -16.13 9.94
C ASN A 109 0.73 -15.17 9.53
N TRP A 110 0.75 -14.66 8.30
CA TRP A 110 1.68 -13.61 7.91
C TRP A 110 1.49 -12.28 8.66
N MET A 111 0.26 -11.95 9.03
CA MET A 111 -0.01 -10.80 9.89
C MET A 111 0.53 -11.04 11.29
N ASP A 112 0.30 -12.23 11.83
CA ASP A 112 0.81 -12.61 13.15
C ASP A 112 2.34 -12.61 13.17
N ILE A 113 2.98 -13.19 12.16
CA ILE A 113 4.44 -13.14 11.96
C ILE A 113 4.93 -11.70 11.91
N ALA A 114 4.26 -10.84 11.14
CA ALA A 114 4.70 -9.45 10.99
C ALA A 114 4.59 -8.67 12.31
N THR A 115 3.53 -8.91 13.10
CA THR A 115 3.36 -8.29 14.41
C THR A 115 4.35 -8.83 15.44
N ASP A 116 4.57 -10.15 15.46
CA ASP A 116 5.56 -10.79 16.34
C ASP A 116 6.96 -10.25 16.08
N LEU A 117 7.38 -10.13 14.82
CA LEU A 117 8.69 -9.59 14.45
C LEU A 117 8.83 -8.07 14.71
N LEU A 118 7.73 -7.35 14.89
CA LEU A 118 7.79 -5.94 15.34
C LEU A 118 8.05 -5.85 16.85
N VAL A 119 7.47 -6.76 17.64
CA VAL A 119 7.64 -6.81 19.10
C VAL A 119 8.94 -7.51 19.49
N HIS A 120 9.27 -8.60 18.82
CA HIS A 120 10.40 -9.49 19.06
C HIS A 120 11.28 -9.63 17.80
N PRO A 121 11.93 -8.53 17.34
CA PRO A 121 12.61 -8.51 16.05
C PRO A 121 13.87 -9.37 15.93
N GLY A 122 14.38 -9.95 17.02
CA GLY A 122 15.68 -10.59 17.04
C GLY A 122 16.77 -9.69 16.43
N ARG A 123 17.43 -10.17 15.37
CA ARG A 123 18.50 -9.45 14.65
C ARG A 123 18.03 -8.68 13.41
N LEU A 124 16.73 -8.41 13.26
CA LEU A 124 16.22 -7.65 12.11
C LEU A 124 16.67 -6.19 12.14
N GLY A 125 17.12 -5.70 10.98
CA GLY A 125 17.54 -4.30 10.80
C GLY A 125 16.37 -3.31 10.77
N LYS A 126 16.67 -2.03 10.97
CA LYS A 126 15.68 -0.94 11.00
C LYS A 126 14.79 -0.90 9.75
N ALA A 127 15.39 -1.06 8.56
CA ALA A 127 14.65 -1.03 7.30
C ALA A 127 13.60 -2.15 7.19
N THR A 128 13.90 -3.36 7.68
CA THR A 128 12.93 -4.46 7.72
C THR A 128 11.80 -4.18 8.71
N LYS A 129 12.11 -3.64 9.90
CA LYS A 129 11.08 -3.24 10.88
C LYS A 129 10.13 -2.17 10.32
N GLU A 130 10.67 -1.19 9.59
CA GLU A 130 9.85 -0.18 8.91
C GLU A 130 8.94 -0.79 7.85
N LYS A 131 9.44 -1.75 7.05
CA LYS A 131 8.60 -2.48 6.08
C LYS A 131 7.52 -3.32 6.76
N LEU A 132 7.83 -4.00 7.86
CA LEU A 132 6.85 -4.76 8.66
C LEU A 132 5.74 -3.85 9.21
N ALA A 133 6.10 -2.70 9.79
CA ALA A 133 5.13 -1.75 10.32
C ALA A 133 4.22 -1.19 9.21
N GLN A 134 4.79 -0.93 8.04
CA GLN A 134 4.02 -0.51 6.88
C GLN A 134 3.10 -1.63 6.37
N PHE A 135 3.59 -2.87 6.32
CA PHE A 135 2.81 -4.05 5.95
C PHE A 135 1.56 -4.20 6.82
N VAL A 136 1.73 -4.22 8.15
CA VAL A 136 0.61 -4.34 9.09
C VAL A 136 -0.39 -3.21 8.92
N ARG A 137 0.10 -1.98 8.73
CA ARG A 137 -0.75 -0.79 8.56
C ARG A 137 -1.66 -0.89 7.32
N TRP A 138 -1.17 -1.39 6.19
CA TRP A 138 -1.98 -1.54 4.97
C TRP A 138 -3.15 -2.49 5.21
N PHE A 139 -2.87 -3.66 5.77
CA PHE A 139 -3.90 -4.66 6.04
C PHE A 139 -4.96 -4.14 7.02
N ALA A 140 -4.53 -3.52 8.12
CA ALA A 140 -5.43 -2.98 9.14
C ALA A 140 -6.37 -1.88 8.59
N VAL A 141 -5.84 -0.93 7.80
CA VAL A 141 -6.65 0.19 7.30
C VAL A 141 -7.67 -0.28 6.27
N LYS A 142 -7.25 -1.11 5.31
CA LYS A 142 -8.16 -1.65 4.29
C LYS A 142 -9.24 -2.55 4.89
N GLY A 143 -8.87 -3.44 5.81
CA GLY A 143 -9.83 -4.30 6.52
C GLY A 143 -10.87 -3.49 7.29
N PHE A 144 -10.44 -2.46 8.02
CA PHE A 144 -11.35 -1.61 8.79
C PHE A 144 -12.37 -0.88 7.89
N TYR A 145 -11.92 -0.28 6.78
CA TYR A 145 -12.85 0.42 5.88
C TYR A 145 -13.74 -0.53 5.07
N ALA A 146 -13.27 -1.74 4.75
CA ALA A 146 -14.11 -2.76 4.14
C ALA A 146 -15.29 -3.12 5.06
N GLU A 147 -15.00 -3.37 6.34
CA GLU A 147 -16.02 -3.64 7.35
C GLU A 147 -16.93 -2.42 7.61
N ALA A 148 -16.35 -1.22 7.70
CA ALA A 148 -17.13 0.00 7.89
C ALA A 148 -18.11 0.23 6.73
N TYR A 149 -17.70 0.02 5.48
CA TYR A 149 -18.59 0.20 4.32
C TYR A 149 -19.60 -0.92 4.18
N ALA A 150 -19.24 -2.16 4.51
CA ALA A 150 -20.22 -3.24 4.61
C ALA A 150 -21.33 -2.91 5.62
N ASN A 151 -20.98 -2.37 6.80
CA ASN A 151 -21.97 -1.97 7.79
C ASN A 151 -22.77 -0.72 7.39
N LEU A 152 -22.13 0.29 6.81
CA LEU A 152 -22.80 1.56 6.47
C LEU A 152 -23.66 1.47 5.21
N LYS A 153 -23.26 0.66 4.22
CA LYS A 153 -23.90 0.59 2.90
C LYS A 153 -24.49 -0.80 2.60
N GLY A 154 -24.35 -1.75 3.51
CA GLY A 154 -24.77 -3.14 3.34
C GLY A 154 -23.80 -4.01 2.54
N THR A 155 -22.92 -3.42 1.73
CA THR A 155 -21.90 -4.15 0.95
C THR A 155 -20.63 -3.33 0.76
N TYR A 156 -19.49 -4.02 0.68
CA TYR A 156 -18.22 -3.46 0.21
C TYR A 156 -17.96 -3.99 -1.20
N ASN A 157 -17.83 -3.10 -2.19
CA ASN A 157 -17.68 -3.49 -3.59
C ASN A 157 -16.36 -3.01 -4.21
N LYS A 158 -16.09 -3.43 -5.45
CA LYS A 158 -14.88 -3.05 -6.21
C LYS A 158 -14.74 -1.54 -6.45
N SER A 159 -15.83 -0.78 -6.44
CA SER A 159 -15.77 0.68 -6.55
C SER A 159 -15.26 1.31 -5.25
N ASP A 160 -15.78 0.88 -4.10
CA ASP A 160 -15.29 1.29 -2.78
C ASP A 160 -13.82 0.90 -2.60
N ASP A 161 -13.45 -0.30 -3.06
CA ASP A 161 -12.08 -0.79 -3.02
C ASP A 161 -11.10 0.11 -3.77
N ARG A 162 -11.45 0.50 -5.00
CA ARG A 162 -10.64 1.42 -5.81
C ARG A 162 -10.53 2.80 -5.17
N ALA A 163 -11.64 3.39 -4.72
CA ALA A 163 -11.63 4.71 -4.09
C ALA A 163 -10.75 4.74 -2.82
N LEU A 164 -10.83 3.69 -2.00
CA LEU A 164 -10.00 3.56 -0.80
C LEU A 164 -8.53 3.35 -1.16
N THR A 165 -8.24 2.53 -2.17
CA THR A 165 -6.89 2.32 -2.69
C THR A 165 -6.28 3.61 -3.21
N GLU A 166 -7.02 4.40 -4.00
CA GLU A 166 -6.58 5.70 -4.50
C GLU A 166 -6.31 6.70 -3.35
N TRP A 167 -7.16 6.70 -2.32
CA TRP A 167 -6.96 7.53 -1.14
C TRP A 167 -5.69 7.14 -0.35
N LEU A 168 -5.45 5.84 -0.16
CA LEU A 168 -4.24 5.33 0.49
C LEU A 168 -2.99 5.62 -0.34
N GLN A 169 -3.08 5.47 -1.65
CA GLN A 169 -2.05 5.82 -2.62
C GLN A 169 -1.65 7.30 -2.52
N ALA A 170 -2.63 8.20 -2.57
CA ALA A 170 -2.39 9.64 -2.44
C ALA A 170 -1.66 9.97 -1.13
N ARG A 171 -1.97 9.25 -0.05
CA ARG A 171 -1.32 9.44 1.24
C ARG A 171 0.13 8.97 1.27
N VAL A 172 0.43 7.80 0.71
CA VAL A 172 1.80 7.26 0.65
C VAL A 172 2.66 8.08 -0.33
N ALA A 173 2.12 8.37 -1.51
CA ALA A 173 2.79 9.20 -2.52
C ALA A 173 3.05 10.62 -1.99
N GLY A 174 2.08 11.21 -1.27
CA GLY A 174 2.25 12.52 -0.63
C GLY A 174 3.36 12.54 0.43
N ILE A 175 3.61 11.45 1.15
CA ILE A 175 4.72 11.37 2.12
C ILE A 175 6.08 11.32 1.40
N SER A 176 6.21 10.50 0.35
CA SER A 176 7.46 10.35 -0.41
C SER A 176 7.79 11.61 -1.22
N ALA A 177 6.79 12.19 -1.90
CA ALA A 177 6.93 13.45 -2.64
C ALA A 177 7.34 14.60 -1.73
N ARG A 178 6.70 14.74 -0.55
CA ARG A 178 7.07 15.77 0.43
C ARG A 178 8.48 15.58 0.98
N LYS A 179 8.91 14.35 1.25
CA LYS A 179 10.29 14.09 1.70
C LYS A 179 11.31 14.46 0.61
N LYS A 180 11.09 14.03 -0.63
CA LYS A 180 11.96 14.38 -1.76
C LYS A 180 11.99 15.89 -2.00
N TYR A 181 10.84 16.55 -1.86
CA TYR A 181 10.72 17.99 -1.96
C TYR A 181 11.49 18.70 -0.85
N THR A 182 11.31 18.32 0.42
CA THR A 182 12.08 18.90 1.54
C THR A 182 13.58 18.65 1.40
N ASP A 183 13.99 17.47 0.91
CA ASP A 183 15.40 17.16 0.62
C ASP A 183 15.94 18.04 -0.52
N THR A 184 15.14 18.32 -1.56
CA THR A 184 15.48 19.25 -2.64
C THR A 184 15.62 20.68 -2.12
N LEU A 185 14.67 21.16 -1.31
CA LEU A 185 14.75 22.49 -0.68
C LEU A 185 16.00 22.62 0.17
N GLN A 186 16.32 21.59 0.96
CA GLN A 186 17.53 21.56 1.79
C GLN A 186 18.80 21.63 0.93
N LYS A 187 18.86 20.86 -0.16
CA LYS A 187 19.99 20.90 -1.12
C LYS A 187 20.13 22.24 -1.83
N ALA A 188 19.04 22.99 -1.95
CA ALA A 188 19.03 24.35 -2.46
C ALA A 188 19.39 25.42 -1.41
N GLY A 189 19.76 25.00 -0.20
CA GLY A 189 20.15 25.90 0.88
C GLY A 189 18.99 26.47 1.70
N ALA A 190 17.75 26.02 1.47
CA ALA A 190 16.60 26.45 2.28
C ALA A 190 16.67 25.82 3.68
N LYS A 191 16.41 26.62 4.71
CA LYS A 191 16.33 26.15 6.08
C LYS A 191 14.95 25.52 6.34
N PRO A 192 14.81 24.61 7.32
CA PRO A 192 13.51 24.02 7.67
C PRO A 192 12.41 25.05 7.96
N THR A 193 12.77 26.22 8.50
CA THR A 193 11.86 27.36 8.72
C THR A 193 11.27 27.92 7.42
N ASP A 194 11.94 27.71 6.30
CA ASP A 194 11.56 28.27 5.00
C ASP A 194 10.66 27.31 4.21
N TYR A 195 10.52 26.05 4.63
CA TYR A 195 9.74 25.05 3.89
C TYR A 195 8.29 25.44 3.73
N GLY A 196 7.69 26.03 4.76
CA GLY A 196 6.31 26.55 4.69
C GLY A 196 6.15 27.61 3.60
N LYS A 197 7.14 28.52 3.46
CA LYS A 197 7.15 29.55 2.41
C LYS A 197 7.25 28.93 1.01
N TRP A 198 8.10 27.93 0.82
CA TRP A 198 8.24 27.24 -0.48
C TRP A 198 6.98 26.45 -0.85
N THR A 199 6.37 25.78 0.12
CA THR A 199 5.06 25.17 -0.07
C THR A 199 4.00 26.22 -0.42
N ASP A 200 3.96 27.37 0.25
CA ASP A 200 2.99 28.43 -0.07
C ASP A 200 3.14 28.96 -1.50
N ILE A 201 4.36 29.02 -2.06
CA ILE A 201 4.58 29.41 -3.46
C ILE A 201 3.86 28.46 -4.42
N VAL A 202 3.91 27.15 -4.17
CA VAL A 202 3.16 26.16 -4.97
C VAL A 202 1.66 26.40 -4.86
N TYR A 203 1.14 26.66 -3.66
CA TYR A 203 -0.28 26.90 -3.46
C TYR A 203 -0.75 28.22 -4.09
N TYR A 204 0.05 29.28 -3.99
CA TYR A 204 -0.20 30.54 -4.67
C TYR A 204 -0.24 30.36 -6.19
N GLY A 205 0.74 29.68 -6.76
CA GLY A 205 0.81 29.46 -8.20
C GLY A 205 -0.35 28.64 -8.74
N LEU A 206 -0.75 27.59 -8.03
CA LEU A 206 -1.81 26.70 -8.49
C LEU A 206 -3.23 27.20 -8.19
N PHE A 207 -3.43 27.95 -7.11
CA PHE A 207 -4.76 28.27 -6.61
C PHE A 207 -4.96 29.74 -6.23
N GLY A 208 -3.95 30.59 -6.38
CA GLY A 208 -4.03 32.03 -6.07
C GLY A 208 -4.00 32.39 -4.58
N PHE A 209 -3.86 31.41 -3.68
CA PHE A 209 -3.93 31.60 -2.23
C PHE A 209 -2.86 30.75 -1.51
N PRO A 210 -2.40 31.15 -0.30
CA PRO A 210 -1.45 30.36 0.48
C PRO A 210 -2.09 29.08 1.00
N ALA A 211 -1.27 28.11 1.42
CA ALA A 211 -1.75 26.80 1.85
C ALA A 211 -2.70 26.88 3.05
N SER A 212 -2.48 27.81 3.96
CA SER A 212 -3.36 28.05 5.11
C SER A 212 -4.77 28.47 4.69
N ARG A 213 -4.87 29.39 3.73
CA ARG A 213 -6.15 29.92 3.23
C ARG A 213 -6.88 28.93 2.33
N ILE A 214 -6.15 28.19 1.50
CA ILE A 214 -6.72 27.09 0.70
C ILE A 214 -7.33 26.02 1.60
N LYS A 215 -6.64 25.64 2.68
CA LYS A 215 -7.15 24.66 3.66
C LYS A 215 -8.37 25.17 4.43
N GLN A 216 -8.53 26.48 4.60
CA GLN A 216 -9.72 27.10 5.22
C GLN A 216 -10.89 27.25 4.23
N GLN A 217 -10.61 27.43 2.94
CA GLN A 217 -11.61 27.55 1.87
C GLN A 217 -12.07 26.20 1.33
N TRP A 218 -11.37 25.11 1.66
CA TRP A 218 -11.85 23.77 1.36
C TRP A 218 -13.04 23.48 2.27
N ASP A 219 -14.23 23.38 1.68
CA ASP A 219 -15.43 23.03 2.42
C ASP A 219 -15.21 21.74 3.19
N VAL A 220 -15.38 21.82 4.51
CA VAL A 220 -15.39 20.67 5.40
C VAL A 220 -16.60 19.82 5.01
N VAL A 221 -16.35 18.65 4.43
CA VAL A 221 -17.40 17.70 4.03
C VAL A 221 -18.17 17.21 5.25
N SER A 222 -17.44 16.95 6.35
CA SER A 222 -18.00 16.84 7.70
C SER A 222 -16.87 16.76 8.75
N GLY A 223 -17.11 17.20 9.99
CA GLY A 223 -16.20 17.02 11.13
C GLY A 223 -15.34 18.24 11.49
N VAL A 224 -14.26 18.01 12.25
CA VAL A 224 -13.33 19.07 12.72
C VAL A 224 -12.39 19.52 11.60
N ASP A 225 -12.21 20.83 11.41
CA ASP A 225 -11.40 21.40 10.31
C ASP A 225 -9.92 20.99 10.37
N LEU A 226 -9.39 20.70 11.55
CA LEU A 226 -7.96 20.41 11.75
C LEU A 226 -7.57 19.04 11.18
N VAL A 227 -8.54 18.21 10.82
CA VAL A 227 -8.30 16.85 10.34
C VAL A 227 -8.39 16.82 8.81
N ALA A 228 -7.25 16.63 8.14
CA ALA A 228 -7.14 16.63 6.68
C ALA A 228 -8.11 15.69 5.93
N ARG A 229 -8.62 14.62 6.57
CA ARG A 229 -9.61 13.69 5.97
C ARG A 229 -11.04 14.24 5.91
N ASN A 230 -11.32 15.32 6.63
CA ASN A 230 -12.64 15.94 6.70
C ASN A 230 -12.87 16.92 5.53
N HIS A 231 -11.82 17.17 4.75
CA HIS A 231 -11.79 18.02 3.56
C HIS A 231 -11.84 17.22 2.25
N ILE A 232 -12.34 15.98 2.28
CA ILE A 232 -12.36 15.11 1.10
C ILE A 232 -13.58 15.45 0.23
N PRO A 233 -13.45 16.47 -0.63
CA PRO A 233 -13.81 16.28 -2.03
C PRO A 233 -12.84 17.11 -2.91
N LYS A 234 -11.61 16.63 -3.16
CA LYS A 234 -10.64 17.25 -4.12
C LYS A 234 -9.34 16.44 -4.25
N SER A 235 -9.44 15.12 -4.49
CA SER A 235 -8.27 14.26 -4.77
C SER A 235 -7.40 14.78 -5.92
N MET A 236 -8.00 15.45 -6.90
CA MET A 236 -7.31 16.10 -8.02
C MET A 236 -6.40 17.26 -7.58
N HIS A 237 -6.79 18.08 -6.60
CA HIS A 237 -5.98 19.21 -6.15
C HIS A 237 -4.78 18.77 -5.30
N LEU A 238 -4.98 17.80 -4.40
CA LEU A 238 -3.87 17.21 -3.64
C LEU A 238 -2.88 16.49 -4.56
N LYS A 239 -3.39 15.85 -5.63
CA LYS A 239 -2.56 15.26 -6.68
C LYS A 239 -1.79 16.32 -7.46
N ALA A 240 -2.42 17.42 -7.88
CA ALA A 240 -1.75 18.53 -8.56
C ALA A 240 -0.63 19.15 -7.72
N ILE A 241 -0.85 19.35 -6.41
CA ILE A 241 0.19 19.82 -5.47
C ILE A 241 1.35 18.83 -5.41
N ALA A 242 1.06 17.55 -5.19
CA ALA A 242 2.09 16.52 -5.07
C ALA A 242 2.89 16.35 -6.38
N GLU A 243 2.23 16.46 -7.54
CA GLU A 243 2.89 16.45 -8.85
C GLU A 243 3.76 17.68 -9.07
N CYS A 244 3.29 18.87 -8.66
CA CYS A 244 4.06 20.10 -8.73
C CYS A 244 5.32 20.04 -7.85
N GLU A 245 5.18 19.64 -6.58
CA GLU A 245 6.31 19.44 -5.66
C GLU A 245 7.29 18.39 -6.20
N GLY A 246 6.77 17.31 -6.80
CA GLY A 246 7.57 16.28 -7.46
C GLY A 246 8.34 16.80 -8.69
N LEU A 247 7.73 17.67 -9.51
CA LEU A 247 8.37 18.30 -10.66
C LEU A 247 9.48 19.26 -10.24
N VAL A 248 9.28 20.05 -9.17
CA VAL A 248 10.35 20.88 -8.61
C VAL A 248 11.56 20.01 -8.25
N SER A 249 11.33 18.88 -7.59
CA SER A 249 12.40 17.94 -7.26
C SER A 249 13.09 17.28 -8.45
N MET A 250 12.46 17.25 -9.63
CA MET A 250 13.04 16.71 -10.87
C MET A 250 13.76 17.76 -11.69
N LEU A 251 13.23 18.98 -11.72
CA LEU A 251 13.76 20.10 -12.51
C LEU A 251 14.93 20.81 -11.81
N TYR A 252 15.02 20.72 -10.49
CA TYR A 252 16.08 21.35 -9.73
C TYR A 252 17.43 20.64 -9.90
N TYR A 253 18.47 21.42 -10.22
CA TYR A 253 19.87 21.00 -10.16
C TYR A 253 20.73 22.11 -9.52
N PRO A 254 21.87 21.77 -8.89
CA PRO A 254 22.72 22.75 -8.20
C PRO A 254 23.16 23.88 -9.14
N GLY A 255 22.97 25.14 -8.70
CA GLY A 255 23.28 26.34 -9.50
C GLY A 255 22.07 26.91 -10.26
N ARG A 256 20.92 26.23 -10.22
CA ARG A 256 19.65 26.76 -10.75
C ARG A 256 18.89 27.55 -9.69
N ASP A 257 18.26 28.64 -10.09
CA ASP A 257 17.39 29.40 -9.21
C ASP A 257 16.15 28.57 -8.80
N LEU A 258 15.91 28.52 -7.49
CA LEU A 258 14.85 27.69 -6.92
C LEU A 258 13.47 28.28 -7.21
N TRP A 259 13.33 29.60 -7.25
CA TRP A 259 12.08 30.27 -7.56
C TRP A 259 11.67 30.01 -9.01
N ASP A 260 12.58 30.17 -9.97
CA ASP A 260 12.34 29.87 -11.38
C ASP A 260 11.96 28.40 -11.59
N THR A 261 12.57 27.50 -10.81
CA THR A 261 12.22 26.07 -10.84
C THR A 261 10.80 25.82 -10.36
N HIS A 262 10.33 26.54 -9.33
CA HIS A 262 8.95 26.46 -8.87
C HIS A 262 7.97 27.02 -9.90
N GLN A 263 8.27 28.17 -10.52
CA GLN A 263 7.41 28.76 -11.55
C GLN A 263 7.24 27.83 -12.75
N GLN A 264 8.33 27.23 -13.25
CA GLN A 264 8.24 26.27 -14.35
C GLN A 264 7.43 25.02 -14.01
N ALA A 265 7.58 24.49 -12.78
CA ALA A 265 6.77 23.36 -12.34
C ALA A 265 5.28 23.71 -12.25
N ILE A 266 4.96 24.91 -11.75
CA ILE A 266 3.59 25.45 -11.68
C ILE A 266 3.01 25.58 -13.08
N ASP A 267 3.72 26.19 -14.03
CA ASP A 267 3.25 26.38 -15.41
C ASP A 267 2.92 25.06 -16.11
N VAL A 268 3.75 24.03 -15.90
CA VAL A 268 3.53 22.68 -16.45
C VAL A 268 2.27 22.04 -15.85
N ILE A 269 2.03 22.22 -14.56
CA ILE A 269 0.84 21.67 -13.89
C ILE A 269 -0.42 22.45 -14.28
N LEU A 270 -0.36 23.77 -14.37
CA LEU A 270 -1.47 24.59 -14.86
C LEU A 270 -1.85 24.23 -16.30
N HIS A 271 -0.90 23.98 -17.20
CA HIS A 271 -1.20 23.50 -18.55
C HIS A 271 -1.87 22.11 -18.56
N ARG A 272 -1.54 21.25 -17.59
CA ARG A 272 -2.08 19.88 -17.51
C ARG A 272 -3.49 19.82 -16.91
N TYR A 273 -3.79 20.69 -15.95
CA TYR A 273 -5.05 20.67 -15.18
C TYR A 273 -5.97 21.86 -15.46
N GLY A 274 -5.50 22.88 -16.16
CA GLY A 274 -6.23 24.12 -16.47
C GLY A 274 -6.91 24.14 -17.84
N GLY A 275 -7.20 22.96 -18.41
CA GLY A 275 -8.05 22.77 -19.60
C GLY A 275 -9.41 22.21 -19.22
#